data_AF-A0A7R7AH15-F1
#
_entry.id   AF-A0A7R7AH15-F1
#
_cell.length_a   1.000
_cell.length_b   1.000
_cell.length_c   1.000
_cell.angle_alpha   90.00
_cell.angle_beta   90.00
_cell.angle_gamma   90.00
#
_symmetry.space_group_name_H-M   'P 1'
#
loop_
_entity.id
_entity.type
_entity.pdbx_description
1 polymer ?
#
loop_
_entity_poly.entity_id
_entity_poly.type
_entity_poly.pdbx_seq_one_letter_code
_entity_poly.pdbx_strand_id
1 'polypeptide(L)'
;MNESYRNGLITAEQKSQDDYDKTVISLSGGALGISLIFIKDIIGDSEPIMVWTVITAWVLWALSITSVLISYFLSRLALRKSIIQLDNDNFSEGVGGCAAKATQVFNVISGALFILGIVFLIIFSSQNIGSKTMNDKTSKESIEKKVPSQPTPHCH
;
A
#
# COMPACT_ATOMS: atom_id res chain seq x y z
N MET A 1 29.39 -17.72 25.04
CA MET A 1 28.06 -17.05 25.11
C MET A 1 27.94 -15.98 24.00
N ASN A 2 28.98 -15.18 23.74
CA ASN A 2 28.93 -14.10 22.74
C ASN A 2 28.80 -14.56 21.28
N GLU A 3 29.33 -15.73 20.92
CA GLU A 3 29.33 -16.20 19.52
C GLU A 3 27.92 -16.52 19.00
N SER A 4 27.09 -17.21 19.79
CA SER A 4 25.71 -17.51 19.41
C SER A 4 24.86 -16.24 19.27
N TYR A 5 25.02 -15.28 20.19
CA TYR A 5 24.32 -14.00 20.12
C TYR A 5 24.78 -13.16 18.91
N ARG A 6 26.10 -13.10 18.67
CA ARG A 6 26.69 -12.43 17.49
C ARG A 6 26.18 -13.02 16.19
N ASN A 7 26.13 -14.35 16.08
CA ASN A 7 25.57 -15.04 14.92
C ASN A 7 24.07 -14.71 14.75
N GLY A 8 23.32 -14.60 15.85
CA GLY A 8 21.93 -14.12 15.82
C GLY A 8 21.78 -12.72 15.23
N LEU A 9 22.67 -11.78 15.57
CA LEU A 9 22.67 -10.43 14.99
C LEU A 9 22.97 -10.43 13.49
N ILE A 10 23.92 -11.26 13.04
CA ILE A 10 24.27 -11.40 11.62
C ILE A 10 23.08 -12.00 10.85
N THR A 11 22.46 -13.05 11.36
CA THR A 11 21.28 -13.66 10.75
C THR A 11 20.11 -12.68 10.69
N ALA A 12 19.90 -11.86 11.73
CA ALA A 12 18.89 -10.80 11.71
C ALA A 12 19.20 -9.74 10.65
N GLU A 13 20.47 -9.37 10.44
CA GLU A 13 20.87 -8.40 9.41
C GLU A 13 20.59 -8.95 8.00
N GLN A 14 20.98 -10.21 7.75
CA GLN A 14 20.72 -10.90 6.48
C GLN A 14 19.21 -10.97 6.21
N LYS A 15 18.41 -11.38 7.20
CA LYS A 15 16.96 -11.42 7.08
C LYS A 15 16.36 -10.04 6.77
N SER A 16 16.87 -8.97 7.41
CA SER A 16 16.41 -7.61 7.11
C SER A 16 16.76 -7.15 5.69
N GLN A 17 17.83 -7.69 5.07
CA GLN A 17 18.15 -7.45 3.66
C GLN A 17 17.20 -8.22 2.76
N ASP A 18 16.97 -9.51 3.04
CA ASP A 18 16.04 -10.35 2.28
C ASP A 18 14.61 -9.77 2.28
N ASP A 19 14.14 -9.29 3.43
CA ASP A 19 12.80 -8.71 3.57
C ASP A 19 12.70 -7.35 2.86
N TYR A 20 13.79 -6.57 2.81
CA TYR A 20 13.85 -5.35 2.00
C TYR A 20 13.72 -5.66 0.52
N ASP A 21 14.50 -6.61 0.01
CA ASP A 21 14.50 -6.99 -1.42
C ASP A 21 13.13 -7.53 -1.84
N LYS A 22 12.52 -8.41 -1.03
CA LYS A 22 11.15 -8.89 -1.26
C LYS A 22 10.14 -7.75 -1.30
N THR A 23 10.27 -6.78 -0.40
CA THR A 23 9.36 -5.61 -0.35
C THR A 23 9.50 -4.77 -1.61
N VAL A 24 10.72 -4.51 -2.08
CA VAL A 24 10.99 -3.75 -3.31
C VAL A 24 10.44 -4.47 -4.55
N ILE A 25 10.64 -5.79 -4.64
CA ILE A 25 10.10 -6.61 -5.73
C ILE A 25 8.57 -6.57 -5.72
N SER A 26 7.95 -6.75 -4.55
CA SER A 26 6.50 -6.69 -4.39
C SER A 26 5.95 -5.32 -4.79
N LEU A 27 6.61 -4.24 -4.38
CA LEU A 27 6.23 -2.87 -4.75
C LEU A 27 6.34 -2.65 -6.26
N SER A 28 7.42 -3.14 -6.88
CA SER A 28 7.64 -3.02 -8.32
C SER A 28 6.56 -3.76 -9.11
N GLY A 29 6.20 -4.98 -8.68
CA GLY A 29 5.10 -5.75 -9.27
C GLY A 29 3.73 -5.08 -9.07
N GLY A 30 3.48 -4.53 -7.88
CA GLY A 30 2.26 -3.79 -7.57
C GLY A 30 2.13 -2.51 -8.39
N ALA A 31 3.19 -1.71 -8.49
CA ALA A 31 3.23 -0.48 -9.28
C ALA A 31 3.02 -0.77 -10.77
N LEU A 32 3.60 -1.85 -11.30
CA LEU A 32 3.36 -2.29 -12.68
C LEU A 32 1.89 -2.72 -12.87
N GLY A 33 1.33 -3.50 -11.95
CA GLY A 33 -0.07 -3.91 -11.99
C GLY A 33 -1.03 -2.72 -11.98
N ILE A 34 -0.79 -1.74 -11.10
CA ILE A 34 -1.54 -0.48 -11.07
C ILE A 34 -1.39 0.27 -12.39
N SER A 35 -0.18 0.34 -12.96
CA SER A 35 0.06 1.02 -14.24
C SER A 35 -0.75 0.41 -15.39
N LEU A 36 -0.86 -0.92 -15.44
CA LEU A 36 -1.66 -1.62 -16.45
C LEU A 36 -3.16 -1.41 -16.26
N ILE A 37 -3.65 -1.44 -15.02
CA ILE A 37 -5.07 -1.16 -14.70
C ILE A 37 -5.41 0.29 -15.06
N PHE A 38 -4.49 1.23 -14.80
CA PHE A 38 -4.69 2.63 -15.12
C PHE A 38 -4.89 2.86 -16.62
N ILE A 39 -4.08 2.18 -17.45
CA ILE A 39 -4.20 2.22 -18.92
C ILE A 39 -5.53 1.62 -19.39
N LYS A 40 -6.02 0.57 -18.72
CA LYS A 40 -7.16 -0.24 -19.19
C LYS A 40 -8.52 0.24 -18.69
N ASP A 41 -8.62 0.65 -17.42
CA ASP A 41 -9.91 0.77 -16.71
C ASP A 41 -10.18 2.20 -16.17
N ILE A 42 -9.15 3.03 -15.99
CA ILE A 42 -9.30 4.38 -15.41
C ILE A 42 -9.52 5.46 -16.49
N ILE A 43 -9.16 5.19 -17.74
CA ILE A 43 -9.62 6.00 -18.90
C ILE A 43 -11.06 5.58 -19.22
N GLY A 44 -11.99 5.88 -18.31
CA GLY A 44 -13.43 5.82 -18.55
C GLY A 44 -14.02 7.23 -18.62
N ASP A 45 -15.22 7.36 -19.20
CA ASP A 45 -15.81 8.68 -19.53
C ASP A 45 -16.50 9.40 -18.34
N SER A 46 -16.39 8.89 -17.11
CA SER A 46 -17.13 9.43 -15.95
C SER A 46 -16.20 10.20 -15.01
N GLU A 47 -16.51 11.48 -14.74
CA GLU A 47 -15.77 12.28 -13.76
C GLU A 47 -16.02 11.77 -12.33
N PRO A 48 -14.97 11.38 -11.59
CA PRO A 48 -15.13 10.89 -10.22
C PRO A 48 -15.43 12.03 -9.24
N ILE A 49 -16.28 11.72 -8.25
CA ILE A 49 -16.61 12.66 -7.17
C ILE A 49 -15.49 12.57 -6.12
N MET A 50 -15.01 13.73 -5.66
CA MET A 50 -14.05 13.84 -4.55
C MET A 50 -12.66 13.23 -4.83
N VAL A 51 -12.09 13.51 -6.01
CA VAL A 51 -10.78 13.00 -6.46
C VAL A 51 -9.65 13.26 -5.45
N TRP A 52 -9.71 14.36 -4.70
CA TRP A 52 -8.72 14.67 -3.65
C TRP A 52 -8.60 13.59 -2.57
N THR A 53 -9.68 12.85 -2.27
CA THR A 53 -9.68 11.81 -1.25
C THR A 53 -8.84 10.60 -1.69
N VAL A 54 -8.94 10.19 -2.96
CA VAL A 54 -8.12 9.08 -3.48
C VAL A 54 -6.65 9.49 -3.67
N ILE A 55 -6.40 10.74 -4.11
CA ILE A 55 -5.03 11.27 -4.19
C ILE A 55 -4.38 11.27 -2.80
N THR A 56 -5.12 11.71 -1.77
CA THR A 56 -4.63 11.71 -0.38
C THR A 56 -4.34 10.29 0.11
N ALA A 57 -5.22 9.32 -0.18
CA ALA A 57 -5.00 7.92 0.16
C ALA A 57 -3.71 7.37 -0.47
N TRP A 58 -3.48 7.67 -1.75
CA TRP A 58 -2.27 7.22 -2.46
C TRP A 58 -1.00 7.87 -1.90
N VAL A 59 -1.03 9.16 -1.59
CA VAL A 59 0.11 9.83 -0.95
C VAL A 59 0.41 9.22 0.42
N LEU A 60 -0.61 8.97 1.25
CA LEU A 60 -0.44 8.33 2.56
C LEU A 60 0.15 6.92 2.44
N TRP A 61 -0.31 6.12 1.48
CA TRP A 61 0.25 4.79 1.23
C TRP A 61 1.68 4.85 0.70
N ALA A 62 1.99 5.76 -0.23
CA ALA A 62 3.36 5.97 -0.70
C ALA A 62 4.29 6.32 0.47
N LEU A 63 3.90 7.28 1.31
CA LEU A 63 4.66 7.65 2.51
C LEU A 63 4.81 6.50 3.51
N SER A 64 3.75 5.69 3.69
CA SER A 64 3.80 4.48 4.52
C SER A 64 4.86 3.50 4.01
N ILE A 65 4.82 3.18 2.71
CA ILE A 65 5.76 2.24 2.08
C ILE A 65 7.19 2.77 2.16
N THR A 66 7.41 4.06 1.86
CA THR A 66 8.71 4.70 2.03
C THR A 66 9.21 4.60 3.47
N SER A 67 8.32 4.80 4.45
CA SER A 67 8.66 4.68 5.87
C SER A 67 9.09 3.25 6.24
N VAL A 68 8.45 2.21 5.68
CA VAL A 68 8.87 0.81 5.84
C VAL A 68 10.27 0.58 5.24
N LEU A 69 10.54 1.08 4.03
CA LEU A 69 11.86 0.93 3.41
C LEU A 69 12.96 1.62 4.22
N ILE A 70 12.69 2.82 4.75
CA ILE A 70 13.60 3.54 5.65
C ILE A 70 13.81 2.74 6.94
N SER A 71 12.75 2.16 7.51
CA SER A 71 12.84 1.32 8.71
C SER A 71 13.78 0.12 8.52
N TYR A 72 13.68 -0.59 7.39
CA TYR A 72 14.62 -1.67 7.07
C TYR A 72 16.06 -1.19 6.93
N PHE A 73 16.28 -0.04 6.28
CA PHE A 73 17.63 0.54 6.19
C PHE A 73 18.20 0.87 7.59
N LEU A 74 17.42 1.53 8.44
CA LEU A 74 17.82 1.87 9.80
C LEU A 74 18.02 0.63 10.68
N SER A 75 17.20 -0.41 10.49
CA SER A 75 17.33 -1.70 11.19
C SER A 75 18.69 -2.34 10.91
N ARG A 76 19.13 -2.35 9.64
CA ARG A 76 20.46 -2.85 9.27
C ARG A 76 21.58 -2.05 9.92
N LEU A 77 21.47 -0.72 9.97
CA LEU A 77 22.45 0.13 10.66
C LEU A 77 22.50 -0.17 12.16
N ALA A 78 21.34 -0.36 12.78
CA ALA A 78 21.24 -0.73 14.20
C ALA A 78 21.87 -2.09 14.48
N LEU A 79 21.64 -3.09 13.62
CA LEU A 79 22.21 -4.43 13.76
C LEU A 79 23.73 -4.42 13.60
N ARG A 80 24.27 -3.73 12.58
CA ARG A 80 25.72 -3.54 12.43
C ARG A 80 26.33 -2.85 13.63
N LYS A 81 25.69 -1.79 14.12
CA LYS A 81 26.14 -1.10 15.33
C LYS A 81 26.12 -2.03 16.54
N SER A 82 25.10 -2.89 16.68
CA SER A 82 25.00 -3.86 17.77
C SER A 82 26.11 -4.90 17.73
N ILE A 83 26.51 -5.35 16.54
CA ILE A 83 27.67 -6.25 16.37
C ILE A 83 28.96 -5.55 16.81
N ILE A 84 29.20 -4.31 16.38
CA ILE A 84 30.39 -3.54 16.77
C ILE A 84 30.40 -3.27 18.29
N GLN A 85 29.25 -2.96 18.88
CA GLN A 85 29.11 -2.76 20.32
C GLN A 85 29.41 -4.05 21.09
N LEU A 86 28.96 -5.20 20.59
CA LEU A 86 29.25 -6.51 21.17
C LEU A 86 30.73 -6.88 21.06
N ASP A 87 31.35 -6.65 19.89
CA ASP A 87 32.75 -6.97 19.65
C ASP A 87 33.70 -6.10 20.52
N ASN A 88 33.27 -4.88 20.88
CA ASN A 88 34.04 -3.95 21.72
C ASN A 88 33.57 -3.91 23.20
N ASP A 89 32.58 -4.71 23.59
CA ASP A 89 31.93 -4.68 24.91
C ASP A 89 31.50 -3.27 25.37
N ASN A 90 30.98 -2.46 24.45
CA ASN A 90 30.60 -1.07 24.72
C ASN A 90 29.15 -0.79 24.30
N PHE A 91 28.26 -0.66 25.28
CA PHE A 91 26.83 -0.40 25.09
C PHE A 91 26.37 0.95 25.64
N SER A 92 27.28 1.91 25.80
CA SER A 92 26.98 3.24 26.38
C SER A 92 25.84 4.00 25.70
N GLU A 93 25.64 3.81 24.40
CA GLU A 93 24.55 4.43 23.63
C GLU A 93 23.24 3.59 23.60
N GLY A 94 23.21 2.45 24.28
CA GLY A 94 22.18 1.43 24.13
C GLY A 94 22.37 0.58 22.87
N VAL A 95 21.77 -0.63 22.86
CA VAL A 95 21.91 -1.60 21.78
C VAL A 95 21.38 -1.02 20.47
N GLY A 96 22.24 -0.96 19.45
CA GLY A 96 21.92 -0.41 18.12
C GLY A 96 21.80 1.12 18.06
N GLY A 97 21.91 1.81 19.21
CA GLY A 97 21.94 3.27 19.32
C GLY A 97 20.71 3.97 18.76
N CYS A 98 20.91 5.18 18.21
CA CYS A 98 19.84 6.01 17.66
C CYS A 98 19.11 5.34 16.48
N ALA A 99 19.81 4.56 15.66
CA ALA A 99 19.22 3.87 14.51
C ALA A 99 18.09 2.92 14.95
N ALA A 100 18.26 2.19 16.06
CA ALA A 100 17.24 1.29 16.59
C ALA A 100 15.96 2.05 17.00
N LYS A 101 16.12 3.21 17.64
CA LYS A 101 14.99 4.08 18.03
C LYS A 101 14.28 4.63 16.80
N ALA A 102 15.04 5.09 15.80
CA ALA A 102 14.48 5.60 14.56
C ALA A 102 13.70 4.50 13.80
N THR A 103 14.21 3.27 13.73
CA THR A 103 13.48 2.12 13.16
C THR A 103 12.10 1.95 13.80
N GLN A 104 12.01 2.00 15.13
CA GLN A 104 10.73 1.88 15.84
C GLN A 104 9.76 3.00 15.47
N VAL A 105 10.25 4.24 15.42
CA VAL A 105 9.43 5.41 15.04
C VAL A 105 8.90 5.26 13.60
N PHE A 106 9.76 4.90 12.65
CA PHE A 106 9.33 4.72 11.25
C PHE A 106 8.33 3.59 11.08
N ASN A 107 8.44 2.49 11.84
CA ASN A 107 7.46 1.41 11.84
C ASN A 107 6.08 1.86 12.35
N VAL A 108 6.05 2.66 13.41
CA VAL A 108 4.78 3.21 13.94
C VAL A 108 4.17 4.19 12.96
N ILE A 109 4.99 5.09 12.39
CA ILE A 109 4.55 6.05 11.37
C ILE A 109 4.00 5.32 10.15
N SER A 110 4.68 4.28 9.64
CA SER A 110 4.17 3.51 8.50
C SER A 110 2.83 2.86 8.80
N GLY A 111 2.67 2.24 9.98
CA GLY A 111 1.40 1.64 10.38
C GLY A 111 0.27 2.67 10.43
N ALA A 112 0.51 3.83 11.03
CA ALA A 112 -0.48 4.91 11.13
C ALA A 112 -0.88 5.47 9.75
N LEU A 113 0.10 5.75 8.89
CA LEU A 113 -0.13 6.24 7.52
C LEU A 113 -0.90 5.22 6.68
N PHE A 114 -0.59 3.93 6.82
CA PHE A 114 -1.28 2.86 6.11
C PHE A 114 -2.77 2.80 6.47
N ILE A 115 -3.09 2.81 7.77
CA ILE A 115 -4.46 2.77 8.28
C ILE A 115 -5.21 4.04 7.85
N LEU A 116 -4.58 5.22 7.95
CA LEU A 116 -5.19 6.46 7.50
C LEU A 116 -5.51 6.41 6.00
N GLY A 117 -4.59 5.90 5.17
CA GLY A 117 -4.83 5.71 3.73
C GLY A 117 -6.03 4.80 3.44
N ILE A 118 -6.21 3.72 4.20
CA ILE A 118 -7.39 2.83 4.08
C ILE A 118 -8.68 3.60 4.35
N VAL A 119 -8.72 4.42 5.41
CA VAL A 119 -9.92 5.21 5.76
C VAL A 119 -10.30 6.15 4.61
N PHE A 120 -9.32 6.87 4.04
CA PHE A 120 -9.57 7.74 2.88
C PHE A 120 -10.08 6.95 1.67
N LEU A 121 -9.49 5.77 1.40
CA LEU A 121 -9.94 4.92 0.29
C LEU A 121 -11.40 4.46 0.47
N ILE A 122 -11.78 4.03 1.69
CA ILE A 122 -13.16 3.63 2.02
C ILE A 122 -14.12 4.80 1.78
N ILE A 123 -13.77 6.01 2.25
CA ILE A 123 -14.59 7.21 2.04
C ILE A 123 -14.77 7.46 0.55
N PHE A 124 -13.69 7.46 -0.24
CA PHE A 124 -13.75 7.66 -1.69
C PHE A 124 -14.64 6.60 -2.38
N SER A 125 -14.44 5.32 -2.06
CA SER A 125 -15.22 4.22 -2.63
C SER A 125 -16.71 4.32 -2.27
N SER A 126 -17.04 4.66 -1.02
CA SER A 126 -18.45 4.78 -0.60
C SER A 126 -19.22 5.84 -1.40
N GLN A 127 -18.56 6.94 -1.77
CA GLN A 127 -19.16 8.03 -2.55
C GLN A 127 -19.25 7.72 -4.06
N ASN A 128 -18.38 6.86 -4.60
CA ASN A 128 -18.28 6.62 -6.04
C ASN A 128 -18.93 5.29 -6.49
N ILE A 129 -19.12 4.32 -5.59
CA ILE A 129 -19.77 3.04 -5.92
C ILE A 129 -21.29 3.18 -6.07
N GLY A 130 -21.93 4.10 -5.34
CA GLY A 130 -23.38 4.32 -5.40
C GLY A 130 -23.89 5.01 -6.67
N SER A 131 -23.03 5.76 -7.37
CA SER A 131 -23.42 6.56 -8.55
C SER A 131 -23.69 5.71 -9.80
N LYS A 132 -23.10 4.51 -9.92
CA LYS A 132 -23.26 3.64 -11.10
C LYS A 132 -24.58 2.85 -11.12
N THR A 133 -25.18 2.55 -9.98
CA THR A 133 -26.34 1.65 -9.91
C THR A 133 -27.67 2.28 -10.34
N MET A 134 -27.79 3.62 -10.28
CA MET A 134 -29.02 4.33 -10.70
C MET A 134 -29.05 4.65 -12.19
N ASN A 135 -27.90 4.99 -12.80
CA ASN A 135 -27.86 5.39 -14.21
C ASN A 135 -28.07 4.20 -15.17
N ASP A 136 -27.59 3.00 -14.80
CA ASP A 136 -27.73 1.79 -15.64
C ASP A 136 -29.18 1.24 -15.64
N LYS A 137 -29.92 1.42 -14.54
CA LYS A 137 -31.35 1.07 -14.47
C LYS A 137 -32.21 2.04 -15.27
N THR A 138 -31.97 3.36 -15.15
CA THR A 138 -32.75 4.37 -15.88
C THR A 138 -32.53 4.30 -17.40
N SER A 139 -31.31 4.00 -17.87
CA SER A 139 -31.01 3.80 -19.29
C SER A 139 -31.70 2.57 -19.87
N LYS A 140 -31.62 1.42 -19.18
CA LYS A 140 -32.28 0.18 -19.63
C LYS A 140 -33.80 0.30 -19.64
N GLU A 141 -34.39 0.93 -18.62
CA GLU A 141 -35.85 1.10 -18.52
C GLU A 141 -36.41 2.10 -19.55
N SER A 142 -35.62 3.12 -19.95
CA SER A 142 -36.00 4.07 -21.00
C SER A 142 -35.77 3.54 -22.41
N ILE A 143 -34.81 2.63 -22.61
CA ILE A 143 -34.66 1.88 -23.86
C ILE A 143 -35.81 0.87 -24.01
N GLU A 144 -36.16 0.12 -22.96
CA GLU A 144 -37.24 -0.87 -22.99
C GLU A 144 -38.62 -0.24 -23.23
N LYS A 145 -38.90 0.94 -22.65
CA LYS A 145 -40.15 1.69 -22.93
C LYS A 145 -40.22 2.32 -24.32
N LYS A 146 -39.09 2.45 -25.04
CA LYS A 146 -39.02 3.11 -26.35
C LYS A 146 -38.99 2.11 -27.52
N VAL A 147 -38.84 0.82 -27.27
CA VAL A 147 -39.02 -0.23 -28.28
C VAL A 147 -40.52 -0.39 -28.54
N PRO A 148 -41.03 -0.04 -29.74
CA PRO A 148 -42.43 -0.32 -30.08
C PRO A 148 -42.63 -1.83 -30.04
N SER A 149 -43.64 -2.30 -29.30
CA SER A 149 -44.05 -3.70 -29.31
C SER A 149 -44.30 -4.12 -30.76
N GLN A 150 -43.42 -4.97 -31.29
CA GLN A 150 -43.57 -5.55 -32.61
C GLN A 150 -44.93 -6.29 -32.67
N PRO A 151 -45.80 -6.03 -33.67
CA PRO A 151 -47.04 -6.77 -33.79
C PRO A 151 -46.71 -8.23 -34.07
N THR A 152 -47.25 -9.13 -33.25
CA THR A 152 -47.23 -10.57 -33.49
C THR A 152 -47.81 -10.87 -34.87
N PRO A 153 -47.13 -11.63 -35.74
CA PRO A 153 -47.71 -12.02 -37.01
C PRO A 153 -48.87 -12.98 -36.74
N HIS A 154 -50.09 -12.52 -37.00
CA HIS A 154 -51.24 -13.40 -37.11
C HIS A 154 -51.12 -14.17 -38.42
N CYS A 155 -50.70 -15.43 -38.35
CA CYS A 155 -50.90 -16.40 -39.42
C CYS A 155 -52.37 -16.83 -39.41
N HIS A 156 -53.15 -16.42 -40.42
CA HIS A 156 -54.33 -17.14 -40.90
C HIS A 156 -54.62 -16.76 -42.35
#